data_AF-A0A359EHJ0-F1
#
_entry.id   AF-A0A359EHJ0-F1
#
_cell.length_a   1.000
_cell.length_b   1.000
_cell.length_c   1.000
_cell.angle_alpha   90.00
_cell.angle_beta   90.00
_cell.angle_gamma   90.00
#
_symmetry.space_group_name_H-M   'P 1'
#
loop_
_entity.id
_entity.type
_entity.pdbx_description
1 polymer ?
#
loop_
_entity_poly.entity_id
_entity_poly.type
_entity_poly.pdbx_seq_one_letter_code
_entity_poly.pdbx_strand_id
1 'polypeptide(L)'
;MEKIAVSGSFDNIQSPEVRFLEEAAKFGPVHVYLWSDEVVKAQTGINPKFPQAERRYFLEALRFVYKVHPVDAVPNPDELPEIEGFKPRMWVVPQDNDTPQKRQYCASQGMVYTVIEEFDLKGFPIPGIPQNLPFLKKKVIVTGCYDWLHSGHVRFFEETAALGDLYVVVGHDENLRLLKGAGHPLFPEEERRYLVSAIRFVKQALISSGNGWMDAEPEIEVIRPDIYAVNEDGDKPEKRAFCEQHGLEYVVLKRRPAEGLPQRESTHLRGF
;
A
#
# COMPACT_ATOMS: atom_id res chain seq x y z
N MET A 1 -9.05 -20.23 -10.22
CA MET A 1 -8.50 -18.97 -10.76
C MET A 1 -7.10 -19.23 -11.27
N GLU A 2 -6.69 -18.52 -12.31
CA GLU A 2 -5.39 -18.70 -12.95
C GLU A 2 -4.30 -17.95 -12.17
N LYS A 3 -3.11 -18.55 -12.02
CA LYS A 3 -1.98 -17.91 -11.34
C LYS A 3 -1.33 -16.90 -12.29
N ILE A 4 -1.23 -15.65 -11.85
CA ILE A 4 -0.69 -14.56 -12.66
C ILE A 4 0.72 -14.23 -12.21
N ALA A 5 1.61 -13.98 -13.16
CA ALA A 5 2.88 -13.33 -12.92
C ALA A 5 2.81 -11.85 -13.30
N VAL A 6 3.35 -11.01 -12.42
CA VAL A 6 3.82 -9.66 -12.74
C VAL A 6 5.29 -9.58 -12.33
N SER A 7 6.12 -8.79 -13.01
CA SER A 7 7.56 -8.75 -12.80
C SER A 7 8.07 -7.32 -12.84
N GLY A 8 9.03 -6.97 -11.98
CA GLY A 8 9.61 -5.63 -11.99
C GLY A 8 10.39 -5.28 -10.72
N SER A 9 10.88 -4.04 -10.70
CA SER A 9 11.59 -3.47 -9.55
C SER A 9 10.65 -3.13 -8.40
N PHE A 10 9.46 -2.57 -8.68
CA PHE A 10 8.57 -2.01 -7.66
C PHE A 10 9.32 -1.10 -6.68
N ASP A 11 10.20 -0.25 -7.21
CA ASP A 11 11.13 0.52 -6.38
C ASP A 11 10.43 1.61 -5.59
N ASN A 12 9.63 2.45 -6.24
CA ASN A 12 8.89 3.54 -5.58
C ASN A 12 7.38 3.32 -5.74
N ILE A 13 6.84 2.34 -5.02
CA ILE A 13 5.42 1.95 -5.12
C ILE A 13 4.52 3.13 -4.77
N GLN A 14 3.77 3.63 -5.74
CA GLN A 14 2.77 4.68 -5.62
C GLN A 14 1.43 4.20 -6.20
N SER A 15 0.49 5.12 -6.38
CA SER A 15 -0.84 4.78 -6.89
C SER A 15 -0.83 4.07 -8.26
N PRO A 16 0.06 4.37 -9.23
CA PRO A 16 0.08 3.66 -10.50
C PRO A 16 0.45 2.18 -10.34
N GLU A 17 1.46 1.85 -9.54
CA GLU A 17 1.86 0.45 -9.31
C GLU A 17 0.79 -0.32 -8.54
N VAL A 18 0.14 0.34 -7.57
CA VAL A 18 -0.95 -0.28 -6.81
C VAL A 18 -2.19 -0.51 -7.70
N ARG A 19 -2.53 0.44 -8.58
CA ARG A 19 -3.59 0.29 -9.60
C ARG A 19 -3.27 -0.83 -10.57
N PHE A 20 -2.03 -0.94 -11.02
CA PHE A 20 -1.58 -2.03 -11.90
C PHE A 20 -1.77 -3.40 -11.23
N LEU A 21 -1.39 -3.54 -9.96
CA LEU A 21 -1.59 -4.77 -9.20
C LEU A 21 -3.07 -5.09 -8.96
N GLU A 22 -3.91 -4.07 -8.73
CA GLU A 22 -5.37 -4.24 -8.60
C GLU A 22 -6.01 -4.72 -9.91
N GLU A 23 -5.66 -4.09 -11.02
CA GLU A 23 -6.15 -4.49 -12.35
C GLU A 23 -5.67 -5.91 -12.71
N ALA A 24 -4.40 -6.24 -12.40
CA ALA A 24 -3.89 -7.59 -12.58
C ALA A 24 -4.67 -8.60 -11.73
N ALA A 25 -5.04 -8.25 -10.49
CA ALA A 25 -5.79 -9.14 -9.60
C ALA A 25 -7.19 -9.54 -10.12
N LYS A 26 -7.74 -8.80 -11.10
CA LYS A 26 -9.02 -9.18 -11.75
C LYS A 26 -8.93 -10.49 -12.53
N PHE A 27 -7.74 -10.89 -12.97
CA PHE A 27 -7.55 -12.14 -13.71
C PHE A 27 -7.29 -13.35 -12.79
N GLY A 28 -7.06 -13.15 -11.48
CA GLY A 28 -6.66 -14.21 -10.54
C GLY A 28 -5.57 -13.81 -9.53
N PRO A 29 -5.06 -14.76 -8.71
CA PRO A 29 -4.03 -14.49 -7.71
C PRO A 29 -2.72 -13.97 -8.32
N VAL A 30 -2.32 -12.75 -7.91
CA VAL A 30 -1.11 -12.07 -8.40
C VAL A 30 0.13 -12.56 -7.67
N HIS A 31 1.03 -13.18 -8.41
CA HIS A 31 2.38 -13.51 -7.96
C HIS A 31 3.37 -12.47 -8.52
N VAL A 32 4.07 -11.79 -7.63
CA VAL A 32 5.04 -10.74 -8.00
C VAL A 32 6.44 -11.33 -8.06
N TYR A 33 7.10 -11.21 -9.20
CA TYR A 33 8.51 -11.52 -9.42
C TYR A 33 9.29 -10.25 -9.10
N LEU A 34 9.79 -10.15 -7.88
CA LEU A 34 10.44 -8.95 -7.36
C LEU A 34 11.94 -9.02 -7.60
N TRP A 35 12.45 -8.13 -8.44
CA TRP A 35 13.88 -8.05 -8.76
C TRP A 35 14.70 -7.67 -7.53
N SER A 36 15.84 -8.34 -7.32
CA SER A 36 16.83 -7.99 -6.29
C SER A 36 17.44 -6.61 -6.54
N ASP A 37 18.14 -6.07 -5.55
CA ASP A 37 18.79 -4.76 -5.69
C ASP A 37 19.86 -4.78 -6.80
N GLU A 38 20.55 -5.91 -6.95
CA GLU A 38 21.53 -6.16 -8.02
C GLU A 38 20.86 -6.23 -9.39
N VAL A 39 19.70 -6.91 -9.49
CA VAL A 39 18.94 -6.97 -10.75
C VAL A 39 18.43 -5.59 -11.13
N VAL A 40 17.86 -4.82 -10.20
CA VAL A 40 17.41 -3.45 -10.47
C VAL A 40 18.56 -2.59 -10.99
N LYS A 41 19.73 -2.67 -10.35
CA LYS A 41 20.93 -1.95 -10.79
C LYS A 41 21.40 -2.39 -12.17
N ALA A 42 21.41 -3.69 -12.44
CA ALA A 42 21.84 -4.23 -13.73
C ALA A 42 20.91 -3.82 -14.87
N GLN A 43 19.59 -3.80 -14.63
CA GLN A 43 18.58 -3.48 -15.64
C GLN A 43 18.42 -1.96 -15.88
N THR A 44 18.58 -1.14 -14.84
CA THR A 44 18.30 0.31 -14.92
C THR A 44 19.54 1.20 -14.89
N GLY A 45 20.70 0.64 -14.49
CA GLY A 45 21.93 1.40 -14.26
C GLY A 45 21.94 2.20 -12.94
N ILE A 46 20.86 2.18 -12.16
CA ILE A 46 20.69 2.97 -10.93
C ILE A 46 20.40 2.02 -9.76
N ASN A 47 20.98 2.30 -8.59
CA ASN A 47 20.63 1.54 -7.38
C ASN A 47 19.16 1.82 -7.01
N PRO A 48 18.41 0.82 -6.52
CA PRO A 48 17.04 1.06 -6.06
C PRO A 48 17.02 2.08 -4.91
N LYS A 49 16.00 2.94 -4.91
CA LYS A 49 15.71 3.89 -3.83
C LYS A 49 15.30 3.16 -2.55
N PHE A 50 14.68 1.99 -2.67
CA PHE A 50 14.22 1.17 -1.56
C PHE A 50 14.83 -0.24 -1.62
N PRO A 51 15.43 -0.74 -0.53
CA PRO A 51 15.98 -2.10 -0.50
C PRO A 51 14.94 -3.17 -0.82
N GLN A 52 15.35 -4.31 -1.41
CA GLN A 52 14.45 -5.40 -1.78
C GLN A 52 13.56 -5.85 -0.63
N ALA A 53 14.10 -5.94 0.58
CA ALA A 53 13.33 -6.31 1.78
C ALA A 53 12.18 -5.33 2.05
N GLU A 54 12.39 -4.03 1.85
CA GLU A 54 11.37 -3.00 2.06
C GLU A 54 10.30 -3.03 0.96
N ARG A 55 10.72 -3.17 -0.31
CA ARG A 55 9.81 -3.32 -1.46
C ARG A 55 8.93 -4.56 -1.31
N ARG A 56 9.54 -5.68 -0.92
CA ARG A 56 8.85 -6.94 -0.61
C ARG A 56 7.82 -6.77 0.50
N TYR A 57 8.22 -6.18 1.62
CA TYR A 57 7.33 -5.95 2.76
C TYR A 57 6.10 -5.12 2.37
N PHE A 58 6.28 -4.06 1.58
CA PHE A 58 5.17 -3.24 1.09
C PHE A 58 4.25 -4.05 0.16
N LEU A 59 4.80 -4.78 -0.81
CA LEU A 59 4.03 -5.61 -1.74
C LEU A 59 3.24 -6.69 -1.00
N GLU A 60 3.86 -7.37 -0.02
CA GLU A 60 3.21 -8.38 0.82
C GLU A 60 2.10 -7.78 1.70
N ALA A 61 2.06 -6.47 1.91
CA ALA A 61 0.95 -5.81 2.61
C ALA A 61 -0.21 -5.38 1.70
N LEU A 62 -0.04 -5.38 0.37
CA LEU A 62 -1.12 -5.04 -0.56
C LEU A 62 -2.13 -6.19 -0.67
N ARG A 63 -3.42 -5.91 -0.57
CA ARG A 63 -4.48 -6.94 -0.66
C ARG A 63 -4.61 -7.59 -2.03
N PHE A 64 -4.05 -6.97 -3.07
CA PHE A 64 -4.06 -7.46 -4.44
C PHE A 64 -2.94 -8.47 -4.72
N VAL A 65 -1.91 -8.50 -3.87
CA VAL A 65 -0.75 -9.38 -4.03
C VAL A 65 -0.98 -10.68 -3.27
N TYR A 66 -0.96 -11.80 -3.98
CA TYR A 66 -1.09 -13.12 -3.36
C TYR A 66 0.24 -13.58 -2.76
N LYS A 67 1.34 -13.48 -3.52
CA LYS A 67 2.68 -13.88 -3.07
C LYS A 67 3.76 -13.09 -3.79
N VAL A 68 4.83 -12.74 -3.08
CA VAL A 68 6.05 -12.17 -3.68
C VAL A 68 7.11 -13.25 -3.77
N HIS A 69 7.79 -13.32 -4.91
CA HIS A 69 8.92 -14.20 -5.17
C HIS A 69 10.15 -13.33 -5.49
N PRO A 70 11.16 -13.31 -4.62
CA PRO A 70 12.44 -12.68 -4.91
C PRO A 70 13.12 -13.30 -6.15
N VAL A 71 13.73 -12.47 -6.98
CA VAL A 71 14.43 -12.88 -8.19
C VAL A 71 15.81 -12.23 -8.21
N ASP A 72 16.85 -13.06 -8.14
CA ASP A 72 18.25 -12.60 -8.04
C ASP A 72 18.99 -12.58 -9.38
N ALA A 73 18.34 -13.05 -10.45
CA ALA A 73 18.87 -12.99 -11.80
C ALA A 73 17.75 -12.82 -12.83
N VAL A 74 17.91 -11.83 -13.71
CA VAL A 74 17.08 -11.61 -14.90
C VAL A 74 18.02 -11.44 -16.08
N PRO A 75 18.47 -12.54 -16.71
CA PRO A 75 19.40 -12.45 -17.84
C PRO A 75 18.73 -11.83 -19.08
N ASN A 76 17.41 -12.02 -19.22
CA ASN A 76 16.59 -11.41 -20.26
C ASN A 76 15.34 -10.76 -19.63
N PRO A 77 15.17 -9.43 -19.72
CA PRO A 77 13.99 -8.73 -19.17
C PRO A 77 12.69 -9.05 -19.91
N ASP A 78 12.77 -9.66 -21.10
CA ASP A 78 11.61 -10.08 -21.89
C ASP A 78 11.19 -11.54 -21.60
N GLU A 79 11.76 -12.18 -20.59
CA GLU A 79 11.43 -13.53 -20.13
C GLU A 79 11.10 -13.54 -18.63
N LEU A 80 10.31 -14.52 -18.19
CA LEU A 80 10.12 -14.78 -16.76
C LEU A 80 11.16 -15.81 -16.28
N PRO A 81 11.94 -15.49 -15.25
CA PRO A 81 12.81 -16.47 -14.60
C PRO A 81 12.01 -17.66 -14.07
N GLU A 82 12.62 -18.84 -14.04
CA GLU A 82 11.98 -20.01 -13.45
C GLU A 82 11.90 -19.89 -11.93
N ILE A 83 10.76 -20.27 -11.36
CA ILE A 83 10.57 -20.40 -9.91
C ILE A 83 10.22 -21.84 -9.61
N GLU A 84 11.00 -22.48 -8.73
CA GLU A 84 10.77 -23.86 -8.34
C GLU A 84 9.34 -24.07 -7.81
N GLY A 85 8.63 -25.04 -8.39
CA GLY A 85 7.26 -25.37 -8.01
C GLY A 85 6.19 -24.34 -8.40
N PHE A 86 6.53 -23.30 -9.17
CA PHE A 86 5.59 -22.27 -9.61
C PHE A 86 5.71 -22.01 -11.12
N LYS A 87 4.62 -22.29 -11.84
CA LYS A 87 4.46 -21.91 -13.25
C LYS A 87 3.22 -21.02 -13.38
N PRO A 88 3.36 -19.73 -13.78
CA PRO A 88 2.22 -18.88 -14.05
C PRO A 88 1.52 -19.33 -15.33
N ARG A 89 0.21 -19.07 -15.41
CA ARG A 89 -0.57 -19.29 -16.64
C ARG A 89 -0.71 -18.01 -17.46
N MET A 90 -0.52 -16.86 -16.83
CA MET A 90 -0.63 -15.55 -17.44
C MET A 90 0.53 -14.65 -16.97
N TRP A 91 1.12 -13.90 -17.89
CA TRP A 91 2.01 -12.78 -17.57
C TRP A 91 1.27 -11.48 -17.92
N VAL A 92 1.05 -10.66 -16.90
CA VAL A 92 0.44 -9.34 -17.03
C VAL A 92 1.55 -8.28 -16.96
N VAL A 93 1.54 -7.34 -17.90
CA VAL A 93 2.50 -6.23 -17.96
C VAL A 93 1.77 -4.88 -18.11
N PRO A 94 2.36 -3.77 -17.64
CA PRO A 94 1.87 -2.44 -17.99
C PRO A 94 2.21 -2.11 -19.45
N GLN A 95 1.43 -1.19 -20.04
CA GLN A 95 1.56 -0.76 -21.44
C GLN A 95 2.97 -0.28 -21.81
N ASP A 96 3.65 0.43 -20.93
CA ASP A 96 5.00 0.95 -21.12
C ASP A 96 6.09 -0.14 -21.14
N ASN A 97 5.75 -1.36 -20.71
CA ASN A 97 6.64 -2.52 -20.66
C ASN A 97 6.29 -3.57 -21.74
N ASP A 98 5.28 -3.32 -22.56
CA ASP A 98 4.88 -4.24 -23.62
C ASP A 98 5.94 -4.33 -24.74
N THR A 99 6.43 -5.53 -25.01
CA THR A 99 7.40 -5.78 -26.10
C THR A 99 6.99 -6.98 -26.95
N PRO A 100 7.32 -6.99 -28.27
CA PRO A 100 7.14 -8.16 -29.12
C PRO A 100 7.84 -9.42 -28.59
N GLN A 101 8.99 -9.25 -27.93
CA GLN A 101 9.80 -10.32 -27.36
C GLN A 101 9.07 -11.01 -26.20
N LYS A 102 8.45 -10.25 -25.28
CA LYS A 102 7.62 -10.83 -24.21
C LYS A 102 6.45 -11.61 -24.76
N ARG A 103 5.77 -11.07 -25.79
CA ARG A 103 4.66 -11.74 -26.48
C ARG A 103 5.10 -13.07 -27.10
N GLN A 104 6.24 -13.06 -27.80
CA GLN A 104 6.83 -14.26 -28.41
C GLN A 104 7.24 -15.30 -27.35
N TYR A 105 7.87 -14.86 -26.26
CA TYR A 105 8.23 -15.72 -25.15
C TYR A 105 6.98 -16.40 -24.57
N CYS A 106 5.93 -15.63 -24.25
CA CYS A 106 4.68 -16.19 -23.72
C CYS A 106 4.05 -17.22 -24.66
N ALA A 107 4.00 -16.91 -25.96
CA ALA A 107 3.50 -17.85 -26.97
C ALA A 107 4.30 -19.16 -27.00
N SER A 108 5.64 -19.09 -26.89
CA SER A 108 6.51 -20.27 -26.84
C SER A 108 6.31 -21.11 -25.57
N GLN A 109 5.91 -20.48 -24.46
CA GLN A 109 5.66 -21.13 -23.18
C GLN A 109 4.21 -21.63 -23.01
N GLY A 110 3.32 -21.32 -23.97
CA GLY A 110 1.88 -21.57 -23.85
C GLY A 110 1.22 -20.72 -22.75
N MET A 111 1.78 -19.55 -22.47
CA MET A 111 1.33 -18.61 -21.43
C MET A 111 0.46 -17.50 -22.04
N VAL A 112 -0.60 -17.11 -21.36
CA VAL A 112 -1.41 -15.96 -21.74
C VAL A 112 -0.61 -14.69 -21.47
N TYR A 113 -0.63 -13.74 -22.41
CA TYR A 113 0.01 -12.44 -22.24
C TYR A 113 -1.03 -11.34 -22.29
N THR A 114 -1.05 -10.51 -21.26
CA THR A 114 -2.05 -9.45 -21.08
C THR A 114 -1.35 -8.13 -20.79
N VAL A 115 -1.80 -7.08 -21.46
CA VAL A 115 -1.34 -5.70 -21.24
C VAL A 115 -2.44 -4.95 -20.50
N ILE A 116 -2.07 -4.24 -19.45
CA ILE A 116 -2.94 -3.26 -18.79
C ILE A 116 -2.62 -1.89 -19.37
N GLU A 117 -3.63 -1.24 -19.95
CA GLU A 117 -3.49 0.05 -20.62
C GLU A 117 -3.44 1.19 -19.59
N GLU A 118 -2.77 2.30 -19.91
CA GLU A 118 -2.71 3.48 -19.04
C GLU A 118 -4.10 4.02 -18.67
N PHE A 119 -5.09 3.83 -19.55
CA PHE A 119 -6.46 4.22 -19.30
C PHE A 119 -7.08 3.46 -18.11
N ASP A 120 -6.75 2.17 -17.95
CA ASP A 120 -7.28 1.34 -16.87
C ASP A 120 -6.69 1.71 -15.50
N LEU A 121 -5.52 2.36 -15.50
CA LEU A 121 -4.84 2.81 -14.28
C LEU A 121 -5.42 4.13 -13.73
N LYS A 122 -6.34 4.79 -14.44
CA LYS A 122 -6.92 6.07 -14.03
C LYS A 122 -7.87 5.93 -12.85
N GLY A 123 -7.86 6.96 -12.00
CA GLY A 123 -8.76 7.08 -10.87
C GLY A 123 -8.37 6.21 -9.68
N PHE A 124 -9.17 6.33 -8.62
CA PHE A 124 -8.88 5.79 -7.30
C PHE A 124 -10.10 5.01 -6.79
N PRO A 125 -10.44 3.87 -7.43
CA PRO A 125 -11.62 3.10 -7.05
C PRO A 125 -11.43 2.52 -5.66
N ILE A 126 -12.45 2.60 -4.81
CA ILE A 126 -12.32 2.10 -3.44
C ILE A 126 -12.44 0.58 -3.46
N PRO A 127 -11.38 -0.16 -3.05
CA PRO A 127 -11.42 -1.60 -3.02
C PRO A 127 -12.55 -2.06 -2.11
N GLY A 128 -13.33 -3.04 -2.55
CA GLY A 128 -14.42 -3.58 -1.74
C GLY A 128 -13.93 -4.01 -0.34
N ILE A 129 -14.79 -3.85 0.66
CA ILE A 129 -14.50 -4.33 2.02
C ILE A 129 -14.34 -5.86 1.95
N PRO A 130 -13.21 -6.43 2.41
CA PRO A 130 -13.03 -7.88 2.38
C PRO A 130 -14.16 -8.56 3.16
N GLN A 131 -14.95 -9.39 2.46
CA GLN A 131 -16.15 -10.02 3.01
C GLN A 131 -15.84 -11.08 4.09
N ASN A 132 -14.58 -11.58 4.12
CA ASN A 132 -14.15 -12.70 4.97
C ASN A 132 -13.12 -12.31 6.04
N LEU A 133 -13.06 -11.03 6.45
CA LEU A 133 -12.30 -10.70 7.66
C LEU A 133 -13.08 -11.22 8.88
N PRO A 134 -12.50 -12.10 9.72
CA PRO A 134 -13.14 -12.46 10.97
C PRO A 134 -13.38 -11.17 11.75
N PHE A 135 -14.61 -10.92 12.18
CA PHE A 135 -14.90 -9.78 13.04
C PHE A 135 -14.06 -9.92 14.31
N LEU A 136 -13.00 -9.13 14.42
CA LEU A 136 -12.38 -8.92 15.72
C LEU A 136 -13.39 -8.11 16.52
N LYS A 137 -13.66 -8.54 17.76
CA LYS A 137 -14.73 -7.95 18.59
C LYS A 137 -14.55 -6.44 18.85
N LYS A 138 -13.33 -5.90 18.69
CA LYS A 138 -13.01 -4.49 18.89
C LYS A 138 -12.75 -3.76 17.57
N LYS A 139 -13.25 -2.53 17.46
CA LYS A 139 -12.95 -1.59 16.38
C LYS A 139 -11.83 -0.66 16.79
N VAL A 140 -10.85 -0.49 15.93
CA VAL A 140 -9.69 0.39 16.15
C VAL A 140 -9.78 1.51 15.14
N ILE A 141 -9.63 2.75 15.58
CA ILE A 141 -9.50 3.90 14.70
C ILE A 141 -8.08 4.48 14.77
N VAL A 142 -7.57 4.87 13.62
CA VAL A 142 -6.37 5.70 13.46
C VAL A 142 -6.68 6.86 12.52
N THR A 143 -6.00 7.98 12.74
CA THR A 143 -6.22 9.21 11.97
C THR A 143 -4.91 9.76 11.46
N GLY A 144 -4.91 10.34 10.28
CA GLY A 144 -3.70 10.94 9.75
C GLY A 144 -3.77 11.42 8.32
N CYS A 145 -2.69 12.06 7.91
CA CYS A 145 -2.50 12.57 6.56
C CYS A 145 -2.21 11.44 5.57
N TYR A 146 -1.34 10.49 5.96
CA TYR A 146 -0.88 9.37 5.11
C TYR A 146 -0.42 9.80 3.70
N ASP A 147 0.17 10.99 3.62
CA ASP A 147 0.76 11.51 2.39
C ASP A 147 2.09 10.81 2.11
N TRP A 148 2.30 10.44 0.84
CA TRP A 148 3.39 9.55 0.42
C TRP A 148 3.42 8.25 1.24
N LEU A 149 2.45 7.35 1.00
CA LEU A 149 2.35 6.09 1.73
C LEU A 149 3.66 5.29 1.61
N HIS A 150 4.14 4.73 2.72
CA HIS A 150 5.45 4.05 2.79
C HIS A 150 5.44 2.92 3.83
N SER A 151 6.50 2.13 3.89
CA SER A 151 6.68 0.98 4.81
C SER A 151 6.37 1.29 6.27
N GLY A 152 6.78 2.46 6.77
CA GLY A 152 6.41 2.93 8.12
C GLY A 152 4.90 3.06 8.37
N HIS A 153 4.11 3.54 7.40
CA HIS A 153 2.65 3.57 7.53
C HIS A 153 2.07 2.15 7.50
N VAL A 154 2.57 1.30 6.59
CA VAL A 154 2.18 -0.11 6.52
C VAL A 154 2.41 -0.81 7.86
N ARG A 155 3.56 -0.60 8.49
CA ARG A 155 3.88 -1.13 9.82
C ARG A 155 2.93 -0.62 10.90
N PHE A 156 2.61 0.67 10.90
CA PHE A 156 1.64 1.22 11.84
C PHE A 156 0.25 0.59 11.65
N PHE A 157 -0.20 0.37 10.42
CA PHE A 157 -1.46 -0.33 10.14
C PHE A 157 -1.43 -1.80 10.56
N GLU A 158 -0.31 -2.50 10.35
CA GLU A 158 -0.12 -3.87 10.82
C GLU A 158 -0.25 -3.98 12.35
N GLU A 159 0.43 -3.10 13.09
CA GLU A 159 0.40 -3.10 14.56
C GLU A 159 -0.98 -2.74 15.12
N THR A 160 -1.68 -1.79 14.48
CA THR A 160 -3.01 -1.37 14.93
C THR A 160 -4.11 -2.37 14.56
N ALA A 161 -3.99 -3.07 13.42
CA ALA A 161 -4.88 -4.16 13.07
C ALA A 161 -4.73 -5.38 14.00
N ALA A 162 -3.60 -5.52 14.72
CA ALA A 162 -3.46 -6.54 15.76
C ALA A 162 -4.33 -6.27 17.00
N LEU A 163 -4.82 -5.03 17.17
CA LEU A 163 -5.70 -4.63 18.28
C LEU A 163 -7.20 -4.86 17.97
N GLY A 164 -7.57 -5.00 16.69
CA GLY A 164 -8.96 -5.11 16.25
C GLY A 164 -9.18 -4.76 14.77
N ASP A 165 -10.45 -4.63 14.37
CA ASP A 165 -10.82 -4.23 13.00
C ASP A 165 -10.41 -2.76 12.78
N LEU A 166 -9.44 -2.53 11.88
CA LEU A 166 -8.81 -1.23 11.67
C LEU A 166 -9.57 -0.31 10.70
N TYR A 167 -10.05 0.81 11.22
CA TYR A 167 -10.59 1.94 10.47
C TYR A 167 -9.55 3.05 10.38
N VAL A 168 -9.28 3.54 9.17
CA VAL A 168 -8.32 4.63 8.95
C VAL A 168 -9.07 5.86 8.45
N VAL A 169 -9.00 6.97 9.17
CA VAL A 169 -9.54 8.25 8.70
C VAL A 169 -8.40 9.10 8.13
N VAL A 170 -8.50 9.35 6.84
CA VAL A 170 -7.55 10.13 6.06
C VAL A 170 -7.98 11.59 6.10
N GLY A 171 -7.09 12.48 6.57
CA GLY A 171 -7.38 13.91 6.66
C GLY A 171 -7.74 14.50 5.29
N HIS A 172 -8.80 15.28 5.20
CA HIS A 172 -9.19 15.96 3.96
C HIS A 172 -8.20 17.09 3.58
N ASP A 173 -8.09 17.40 2.29
CA ASP A 173 -7.04 18.24 1.72
C ASP A 173 -7.07 19.67 2.26
N GLU A 174 -8.26 20.26 2.41
CA GLU A 174 -8.42 21.64 2.89
C GLU A 174 -7.95 21.81 4.34
N ASN A 175 -8.34 20.92 5.26
CA ASN A 175 -7.89 20.97 6.65
C ASN A 175 -6.37 20.74 6.76
N LEU A 176 -5.83 19.78 6.00
CA LEU A 176 -4.39 19.53 5.99
C LEU A 176 -3.59 20.74 5.50
N ARG A 177 -4.09 21.45 4.46
CA ARG A 177 -3.46 22.68 3.96
C ARG A 177 -3.50 23.81 4.98
N LEU A 178 -4.60 23.96 5.71
CA LEU A 178 -4.73 24.93 6.80
C LEU A 178 -3.73 24.65 7.93
N LEU A 179 -3.55 23.38 8.30
CA LEU A 179 -2.68 22.98 9.41
C LEU A 179 -1.19 22.94 9.05
N LYS A 180 -0.84 22.54 7.81
CA LYS A 180 0.55 22.28 7.40
C LYS A 180 1.12 23.32 6.44
N GLY A 181 0.27 24.20 5.89
CA GLY A 181 0.67 25.23 4.95
C GLY A 181 0.67 24.79 3.48
N ALA A 182 1.12 25.69 2.62
CA ALA A 182 1.16 25.47 1.18
C ALA A 182 2.08 24.29 0.80
N GLY A 183 1.68 23.51 -0.20
CA GLY A 183 2.42 22.31 -0.63
C GLY A 183 2.07 21.02 0.13
N HIS A 184 1.10 21.07 1.05
CA HIS A 184 0.57 19.90 1.74
C HIS A 184 -0.95 19.75 1.59
N PRO A 185 -1.45 18.51 1.42
CA PRO A 185 -0.70 17.29 1.09
C PRO A 185 -0.15 17.31 -0.35
N LEU A 186 0.78 16.41 -0.68
CA LEU A 186 1.27 16.26 -2.06
C LEU A 186 0.26 15.53 -2.93
N PHE A 187 -0.31 14.44 -2.40
CA PHE A 187 -1.34 13.66 -3.07
C PHE A 187 -2.74 14.06 -2.61
N PRO A 188 -3.74 14.14 -3.51
CA PRO A 188 -5.12 14.39 -3.13
C PRO A 188 -5.68 13.35 -2.16
N GLU A 189 -6.67 13.74 -1.38
CA GLU A 189 -7.31 12.87 -0.38
C GLU A 189 -7.85 11.55 -0.93
N GLU A 190 -8.38 11.56 -2.15
CA GLU A 190 -8.88 10.36 -2.81
C GLU A 190 -7.77 9.36 -3.15
N GLU A 191 -6.62 9.85 -3.59
CA GLU A 191 -5.45 9.01 -3.86
C GLU A 191 -4.89 8.41 -2.57
N ARG A 192 -4.76 9.25 -1.52
CA ARG A 192 -4.29 8.81 -0.20
C ARG A 192 -5.24 7.77 0.39
N ARG A 193 -6.55 8.01 0.32
CA ARG A 193 -7.58 7.05 0.77
C ARG A 193 -7.50 5.74 0.00
N TYR A 194 -7.30 5.80 -1.32
CA TYR A 194 -7.13 4.61 -2.14
C TYR A 194 -5.91 3.77 -1.73
N LEU A 195 -4.74 4.40 -1.61
CA LEU A 195 -3.51 3.72 -1.20
C LEU A 195 -3.63 3.09 0.18
N VAL A 196 -4.22 3.82 1.15
CA VAL A 196 -4.52 3.28 2.48
C VAL A 196 -5.48 2.08 2.38
N SER A 197 -6.53 2.20 1.56
CA SER A 197 -7.50 1.12 1.34
C SER A 197 -6.90 -0.09 0.63
N ALA A 198 -5.78 0.03 -0.07
CA ALA A 198 -5.10 -1.10 -0.72
C ALA A 198 -4.34 -1.99 0.29
N ILE A 199 -4.04 -1.49 1.49
CA ILE A 199 -3.33 -2.25 2.52
C ILE A 199 -4.27 -3.29 3.15
N ARG A 200 -3.85 -4.56 3.19
CA ARG A 200 -4.69 -5.69 3.66
C ARG A 200 -5.10 -5.62 5.12
N PHE A 201 -4.34 -4.89 5.94
CA PHE A 201 -4.61 -4.68 7.35
C PHE A 201 -5.76 -3.70 7.61
N VAL A 202 -6.09 -2.85 6.64
CA VAL A 202 -7.12 -1.82 6.77
C VAL A 202 -8.49 -2.40 6.44
N LYS A 203 -9.42 -2.41 7.41
CA LYS A 203 -10.81 -2.83 7.17
C LYS A 203 -11.52 -1.85 6.25
N GLN A 204 -11.40 -0.56 6.54
CA GLN A 204 -12.00 0.53 5.78
C GLN A 204 -11.20 1.82 5.95
N ALA A 205 -11.02 2.57 4.86
CA ALA A 205 -10.51 3.93 4.92
C ALA A 205 -11.61 4.94 4.55
N LEU A 206 -11.63 6.07 5.26
CA LEU A 206 -12.56 7.18 5.06
C LEU A 206 -11.77 8.48 4.88
N ILE A 207 -12.41 9.51 4.34
CA ILE A 207 -11.90 10.89 4.39
C ILE A 207 -12.59 11.59 5.56
N SER A 208 -11.86 12.39 6.34
CA SER A 208 -12.44 13.17 7.44
C SER A 208 -13.41 14.23 6.93
N SER A 209 -14.53 14.44 7.62
CA SER A 209 -15.46 15.54 7.32
C SER A 209 -15.39 16.73 8.29
N GLY A 210 -14.68 16.58 9.41
CA GLY A 210 -14.45 17.65 10.38
C GLY A 210 -13.22 18.49 10.07
N ASN A 211 -12.91 19.46 10.94
CA ASN A 211 -11.79 20.38 10.78
C ASN A 211 -10.92 20.45 12.05
N GLY A 212 -9.72 21.01 11.92
CA GLY A 212 -8.77 21.17 13.02
C GLY A 212 -8.05 19.88 13.38
N TRP A 213 -7.57 19.78 14.62
CA TRP A 213 -6.82 18.63 15.12
C TRP A 213 -7.68 17.39 15.41
N MET A 214 -8.99 17.58 15.56
CA MET A 214 -10.00 16.54 15.76
C MET A 214 -10.91 16.43 14.54
N ASP A 215 -10.33 16.49 13.35
CA ASP A 215 -11.08 16.44 12.08
C ASP A 215 -11.86 15.14 11.85
N ALA A 216 -11.42 14.04 12.46
CA ALA A 216 -12.09 12.75 12.39
C ALA A 216 -13.24 12.55 13.40
N GLU A 217 -13.59 13.55 14.20
CA GLU A 217 -14.67 13.45 15.20
C GLU A 217 -16.00 12.94 14.62
N PRO A 218 -16.50 13.46 13.48
CA PRO A 218 -17.73 12.96 12.86
C PRO A 218 -17.66 11.47 12.49
N GLU A 219 -16.51 11.02 11.96
CA GLU A 219 -16.32 9.61 11.62
C GLU A 219 -16.26 8.74 12.89
N ILE A 220 -15.67 9.23 13.97
CA ILE A 220 -15.62 8.53 15.26
C ILE A 220 -17.03 8.31 15.82
N GLU A 221 -17.92 9.32 15.73
CA GLU A 221 -19.31 9.21 16.20
C GLU A 221 -20.09 8.11 15.45
N VAL A 222 -19.83 7.96 14.15
CA VAL A 222 -20.49 6.96 13.28
C VAL A 222 -19.89 5.57 13.47
N ILE A 223 -18.56 5.47 13.45
CA ILE A 223 -17.84 4.19 13.56
C ILE A 223 -18.02 3.59 14.94
N ARG A 224 -18.06 4.43 15.99
CA ARG A 224 -18.05 4.06 17.41
C ARG A 224 -16.92 3.05 17.70
N PRO A 225 -15.65 3.47 17.56
CA PRO A 225 -14.51 2.60 17.83
C PRO A 225 -14.41 2.28 19.33
N ASP A 226 -13.74 1.19 19.66
CA ASP A 226 -13.37 0.88 21.06
C ASP A 226 -12.00 1.48 21.41
N ILE A 227 -11.11 1.54 20.41
CA ILE A 227 -9.71 1.96 20.56
C ILE A 227 -9.41 3.12 19.60
N TYR A 228 -8.82 4.20 20.10
CA TYR A 228 -8.14 5.20 19.29
C TYR A 228 -6.64 4.99 19.43
N ALA A 229 -6.01 4.49 18.38
CA ALA A 229 -4.57 4.27 18.34
C ALA A 229 -3.85 5.41 17.63
N VAL A 230 -2.69 5.80 18.16
CA VAL A 230 -1.77 6.77 17.56
C VAL A 230 -0.35 6.23 17.62
N ASN A 231 0.55 6.80 16.81
CA ASN A 231 1.98 6.67 17.05
C ASN A 231 2.48 7.81 17.94
N GLU A 232 3.76 7.77 18.36
CA GLU A 232 4.39 8.82 19.18
C GLU A 232 4.24 10.24 18.59
N ASP A 233 4.33 10.40 17.27
CA ASP A 233 4.17 11.71 16.60
C ASP A 233 2.73 12.25 16.67
N GLY A 234 1.77 11.32 16.61
CA GLY A 234 0.34 11.57 16.65
C GLY A 234 -0.21 11.71 18.07
N ASP A 235 0.60 11.50 19.10
CA ASP A 235 0.19 11.63 20.49
C ASP A 235 0.02 13.11 20.89
N LYS A 236 -1.23 13.53 21.14
CA LYS A 236 -1.60 14.91 21.43
C LYS A 236 -2.55 14.99 22.62
N PRO A 237 -2.42 16.01 23.51
CA PRO A 237 -3.33 16.20 24.65
C PRO A 237 -4.81 16.24 24.26
N GLU A 238 -5.14 16.86 23.14
CA GLU A 238 -6.50 17.02 22.63
C GLU A 238 -7.13 15.66 22.30
N LYS A 239 -6.37 14.75 21.68
CA LYS A 239 -6.83 13.39 21.39
C LYS A 239 -7.04 12.57 22.65
N ARG A 240 -6.15 12.71 23.64
CA ARG A 240 -6.28 12.05 24.95
C ARG A 240 -7.54 12.50 25.68
N ALA A 241 -7.74 13.82 25.79
CA ALA A 241 -8.93 14.40 26.42
C ALA A 241 -10.21 13.98 25.71
N PHE A 242 -10.21 13.99 24.37
CA PHE A 242 -11.34 13.52 23.58
C PHE A 242 -11.66 12.04 23.88
N CYS A 243 -10.65 11.17 23.92
CA CYS A 243 -10.85 9.75 24.21
C CYS A 243 -11.38 9.51 25.62
N GLU A 244 -10.87 10.23 26.63
CA GLU A 244 -11.36 10.18 28.00
C GLU A 244 -12.83 10.59 28.09
N GLN A 245 -13.21 11.68 27.44
CA GLN A 245 -14.59 12.19 27.41
C GLN A 245 -15.56 11.21 26.73
N HIS A 246 -15.09 10.44 25.74
CA HIS A 246 -15.91 9.54 24.94
C HIS A 246 -15.77 8.06 25.32
N GLY A 247 -15.00 7.75 26.37
CA GLY A 247 -14.81 6.38 26.85
C GLY A 247 -14.02 5.48 25.88
N LEU A 248 -13.15 6.05 25.06
CA LEU A 248 -12.29 5.33 24.12
C LEU A 248 -10.98 4.89 24.79
N GLU A 249 -10.54 3.65 24.54
CA GLU A 249 -9.22 3.20 24.94
C GLU A 249 -8.16 3.90 24.06
N TYR A 250 -7.31 4.73 24.66
CA TYR A 250 -6.27 5.46 23.93
C TYR A 250 -4.93 4.73 23.99
N VAL A 251 -4.43 4.29 22.83
CA VAL A 251 -3.19 3.50 22.72
C VAL A 251 -2.14 4.27 21.96
N VAL A 252 -0.93 4.38 22.53
CA VAL A 252 0.22 4.99 21.87
C VAL A 252 1.23 3.91 21.51
N LEU A 253 1.50 3.78 20.21
CA LEU A 253 2.48 2.86 19.65
C LEU A 253 3.80 3.57 19.36
N LYS A 254 4.90 2.85 19.58
CA LYS A 254 6.24 3.34 19.24
C LYS A 254 6.48 3.25 17.76
N ARG A 255 7.12 4.26 17.17
CA ARG A 255 7.42 4.25 15.75
C ARG A 255 8.64 3.39 15.44
N ARG A 256 8.44 2.07 15.36
CA ARG A 256 9.50 1.11 15.01
C ARG A 256 9.30 0.60 13.58
N PRO A 257 10.33 0.58 12.74
CA PRO A 257 10.23 -0.12 11.46
C PRO A 257 10.02 -1.62 11.69
N ALA A 258 9.49 -2.32 10.69
CA ALA A 258 9.49 -3.77 10.71
C ALA A 258 10.93 -4.31 10.82
N GLU A 259 11.10 -5.51 11.36
CA GLU A 259 12.41 -6.11 11.59
C GLU A 259 13.25 -6.13 10.30
N GLY A 260 14.48 -5.62 10.39
CA GLY A 260 15.39 -5.52 9.24
C GLY A 260 15.13 -4.38 8.27
N LEU A 261 14.11 -3.53 8.48
CA LEU A 261 13.81 -2.40 7.61
C LEU A 261 14.32 -1.05 8.16
N PRO A 262 14.66 -0.08 7.28
CA PRO A 262 15.03 1.26 7.70
C PRO A 262 13.81 2.04 8.24
N GLN A 263 14.06 2.97 9.17
CA GLN A 263 13.04 3.94 9.58
C GLN A 263 12.75 4.93 8.44
N ARG A 264 11.47 5.19 8.16
CA ARG A 264 11.01 6.09 7.09
C ARG A 264 10.08 7.17 7.59
N GLU A 265 10.23 8.36 7.01
CA GLU A 265 9.34 9.50 7.20
C GLU A 265 9.05 10.17 5.85
N SER A 266 7.80 10.60 5.64
CA SER A 266 7.40 11.26 4.39
C SER A 266 8.25 12.50 4.08
N THR A 267 8.67 13.29 5.08
CA THR A 267 9.55 14.45 4.86
C THR A 267 10.87 14.05 4.20
N HIS A 268 11.60 13.09 4.77
CA HIS A 268 12.84 12.61 4.18
C HIS A 268 12.66 11.96 2.81
N LEU A 269 11.56 11.24 2.58
CA LEU A 269 11.30 10.54 1.31
C LEU A 269 10.99 11.48 0.14
N ARG A 270 10.44 12.66 0.45
CA ARG A 270 10.12 13.71 -0.53
C ARG A 270 11.35 14.53 -0.93
N GLY A 271 12.44 14.47 -0.17
CA GLY A 271 13.71 15.12 -0.52
C GLY A 271 13.71 16.63 -0.29
N PHE A 272 12.92 17.14 0.66
CA PHE A 272 12.95 18.52 1.11
C PHE A 272 13.06 18.62 2.63
#